data_AF-A0AB74F305-F1
#
_entry.id   AF-A0AB74F305-F1
#
_cell.length_a   1.000
_cell.length_b   1.000
_cell.length_c   1.000
_cell.angle_alpha   90.00
_cell.angle_beta   90.00
_cell.angle_gamma   90.00
#
_symmetry.space_group_name_H-M   'P 1'
#
loop_
_entity.id
_entity.type
_entity.pdbx_description
1 polymer ?
#
loop_
_entity_poly.entity_id
_entity_poly.type
_entity_poly.pdbx_seq_one_letter_code
_entity_poly.pdbx_strand_id
1 'polypeptide(L)'
;MPKYDVTVTELACAVVTVEEEDKEAAEEMAEAMFNRGECSFTDYKDLDFEAELNPDAFYEIQEPKEITVLMVPNGKPPKPQTVENSMRAINRMMGGFVEIYPLEIPTVIIWIRRKQFDKTEMNRMIYDEKGHYRQTAYGDFFLCNLSENGQYFESLTPEQVRKYTQRFERPSEMRTSPKDQKSPKKKRDNVR
;
A
#
# COMPACT_ATOMS: atom_id res chain seq x y z
N MET A 1 -8.47 36.22 3.68
CA MET A 1 -7.36 36.04 4.62
C MET A 1 -6.23 35.32 3.88
N PRO A 2 -4.95 35.53 4.24
CA PRO A 2 -3.85 34.76 3.68
C PRO A 2 -4.00 33.26 4.03
N LYS A 3 -3.41 32.40 3.19
CA LYS A 3 -3.40 30.94 3.41
C LYS A 3 -1.99 30.47 3.69
N TYR A 4 -1.86 29.61 4.67
CA TYR A 4 -0.59 29.06 5.12
C TYR A 4 -0.65 27.53 5.02
N ASP A 5 0.40 26.95 4.44
CA ASP A 5 0.64 25.52 4.55
C ASP A 5 1.50 25.30 5.79
N VAL A 6 0.95 24.60 6.76
CA VAL A 6 1.66 24.19 7.97
C VAL A 6 2.16 22.78 7.73
N THR A 7 3.48 22.64 7.63
CA THR A 7 4.13 21.33 7.54
C THR A 7 4.37 20.80 8.94
N VAL A 8 3.88 19.60 9.22
CA VAL A 8 4.15 18.87 10.45
C VAL A 8 5.24 17.84 10.15
N THR A 9 6.44 18.05 10.69
CA THR A 9 7.64 17.28 10.34
C THR A 9 7.93 16.14 11.32
N GLU A 10 7.34 14.95 11.11
CA GLU A 10 7.90 13.68 11.61
C GLU A 10 7.54 12.50 10.71
N LEU A 11 8.55 11.76 10.20
CA LEU A 11 8.58 10.48 9.41
C LEU A 11 7.51 10.21 8.32
N ALA A 12 6.48 11.03 8.22
CA ALA A 12 5.38 11.11 7.28
C ALA A 12 4.88 12.57 7.33
N CYS A 13 5.31 13.38 6.37
CA CYS A 13 4.97 14.80 6.33
C CYS A 13 3.48 14.97 6.02
N ALA A 14 2.72 15.46 7.00
CA ALA A 14 1.37 15.98 6.80
C ALA A 14 1.47 17.50 6.54
N VAL A 15 0.83 17.96 5.48
CA VAL A 15 0.68 19.39 5.19
C VAL A 15 -0.78 19.74 5.46
N VAL A 16 -1.01 20.70 6.35
CA VAL A 16 -2.36 21.21 6.67
C VAL A 16 -2.42 22.65 6.20
N THR A 17 -3.36 22.96 5.29
CA THR A 17 -3.60 24.33 4.87
C THR A 17 -4.63 24.99 5.78
N VAL A 18 -4.26 26.12 6.38
CA VAL A 18 -5.11 26.91 7.27
C VAL A 18 -5.27 28.33 6.75
N GLU A 19 -6.43 28.94 6.99
CA GLU A 19 -6.71 30.34 6.64
C GLU A 19 -6.60 31.20 7.89
N GLU A 20 -5.44 31.82 8.09
CA GLU A 20 -5.16 32.60 9.30
C GLU A 20 -4.58 33.97 8.95
N GLU A 21 -4.59 34.88 9.93
CA GLU A 21 -4.13 36.25 9.73
C GLU A 21 -2.60 36.33 9.61
N ASP A 22 -1.89 35.45 10.31
CA ASP A 22 -0.44 35.36 10.31
C ASP A 22 0.06 33.91 10.48
N LYS A 23 1.39 33.74 10.42
CA LYS A 23 2.08 32.45 10.50
C LYS A 23 1.92 31.77 11.87
N GLU A 24 1.91 32.56 12.95
CA GLU A 24 1.86 32.06 14.32
C GLU A 24 0.45 31.51 14.64
N ALA A 25 -0.59 32.24 14.22
CA ALA A 25 -1.97 31.78 14.27
C ALA A 25 -2.21 30.51 13.42
N ALA A 26 -1.54 30.40 12.27
CA ALA A 26 -1.60 29.20 11.44
C ALA A 26 -1.02 27.96 12.15
N GLU A 27 0.12 28.11 12.83
CA GLU A 27 0.74 27.04 13.62
C GLU A 27 -0.15 26.64 14.81
N GLU A 28 -0.69 27.61 15.56
CA GLU A 28 -1.62 27.34 16.67
C GLU A 28 -2.90 26.63 16.20
N MET A 29 -3.44 27.01 15.04
CA MET A 29 -4.63 26.38 14.47
C MET A 29 -4.35 24.93 14.07
N ALA A 30 -3.22 24.67 13.41
CA ALA A 30 -2.79 23.34 13.02
C ALA A 30 -2.51 22.45 14.24
N GLU A 31 -1.85 22.99 15.27
CA GLU A 31 -1.63 22.30 16.54
C GLU A 31 -2.97 22.00 17.24
N ALA A 32 -3.92 22.94 17.23
CA ALA A 32 -5.25 22.72 17.80
C ALA A 32 -6.06 21.68 17.01
N MET A 33 -5.94 21.61 15.68
CA MET A 33 -6.54 20.55 14.87
C MET A 33 -5.94 19.17 15.21
N PHE A 34 -4.62 19.12 15.39
CA PHE A 34 -3.92 17.92 15.83
C PHE A 34 -4.38 17.46 17.22
N ASN A 35 -4.40 18.37 18.20
CA ASN A 35 -4.86 18.09 19.57
C ASN A 35 -6.34 17.71 19.66
N ARG A 36 -7.17 18.16 18.71
CA ARG A 36 -8.58 17.75 18.57
C ARG A 36 -8.75 16.37 17.93
N GLY A 37 -7.67 15.76 17.44
CA GLY A 37 -7.69 14.46 16.77
C GLY A 37 -8.31 14.49 15.36
N GLU A 38 -8.42 15.68 14.77
CA GLU A 38 -8.90 15.86 13.39
C GLU A 38 -7.84 15.40 12.37
N CYS A 39 -6.57 15.40 12.77
CA CYS A 39 -5.46 14.77 12.08
C CYS A 39 -4.95 13.60 12.95
N SER A 40 -5.06 12.35 12.47
CA SER A 40 -4.64 11.19 13.25
C SER A 40 -3.18 10.81 12.94
N PHE A 41 -2.25 11.27 13.77
CA PHE A 41 -0.93 10.65 13.90
C PHE A 41 -0.70 10.27 15.37
N THR A 42 -0.17 9.07 15.56
CA THR A 42 -0.06 8.40 16.87
C THR A 42 0.78 9.18 17.88
N ASP A 43 0.41 9.06 19.16
CA ASP A 43 1.14 9.43 20.38
C ASP A 43 2.65 9.73 20.24
N TYR A 44 3.03 10.97 19.91
CA TYR A 44 4.41 11.48 20.09
C TYR A 44 4.37 12.91 20.62
N LYS A 45 5.30 13.23 21.52
CA LYS A 45 5.25 14.43 22.38
C LYS A 45 6.02 15.64 21.82
N ASP A 46 6.71 15.49 20.70
CA ASP A 46 7.65 16.48 20.18
C ASP A 46 7.44 16.61 18.65
N LEU A 47 6.41 17.35 18.21
CA LEU A 47 6.17 17.67 16.80
C LEU A 47 6.58 19.13 16.53
N ASP A 48 7.34 19.35 15.45
CA ASP A 48 7.64 20.69 14.94
C ASP A 48 6.59 21.09 13.88
N PHE A 49 6.02 22.29 14.02
CA PHE A 49 5.07 22.89 13.09
C PHE A 49 5.76 24.04 12.36
N GLU A 50 5.86 23.97 11.03
CA GLU A 50 6.47 25.04 10.23
C GLU A 50 5.45 25.57 9.21
N ALA A 51 4.98 26.79 9.39
CA ALA A 51 4.08 27.43 8.45
C ALA A 51 4.80 28.22 7.33
N GLU A 52 4.42 27.99 6.09
CA GLU A 52 4.86 28.74 4.91
C GLU A 52 3.67 29.37 4.19
N LEU A 53 3.84 30.59 3.66
CA LEU A 53 2.81 31.26 2.87
C LEU A 53 2.63 30.49 1.55
N ASN A 54 1.40 30.05 1.23
CA ASN A 54 1.12 29.35 -0.02
C ASN A 54 0.41 30.29 -1.02
N PRO A 55 1.15 31.01 -1.90
CA PRO A 55 0.57 31.87 -2.93
C PRO A 55 -0.07 31.10 -4.10
N ASP A 56 0.19 29.79 -4.22
CA ASP A 56 -0.20 28.92 -5.34
C ASP A 56 -1.23 27.85 -4.92
N ALA A 57 -2.10 28.14 -3.96
CA ALA A 57 -3.17 27.26 -3.45
C ALA A 57 -4.29 26.93 -4.49
N PHE A 58 -3.88 26.49 -5.68
CA PHE A 58 -4.69 26.02 -6.80
C PHE A 58 -4.24 24.65 -7.32
N TYR A 59 -3.51 23.88 -6.52
CA TYR A 59 -3.49 22.42 -6.64
C TYR A 59 -3.88 21.84 -5.29
N GLU A 60 -5.18 21.68 -5.07
CA GLU A 60 -5.64 20.61 -4.20
C GLU A 60 -4.95 19.34 -4.69
N ILE A 61 -4.04 18.76 -3.92
CA ILE A 61 -3.70 17.35 -4.09
C ILE A 61 -4.96 16.61 -3.69
N GLN A 62 -5.91 16.50 -4.63
CA GLN A 62 -7.12 15.72 -4.43
C GLN A 62 -6.66 14.28 -4.35
N GLU A 63 -6.45 13.78 -3.14
CA GLU A 63 -6.32 12.36 -2.90
C GLU A 63 -7.51 11.68 -3.59
N PRO A 64 -7.28 10.76 -4.53
CA PRO A 64 -8.37 10.15 -5.26
C PRO A 64 -9.22 9.40 -4.24
N LYS A 65 -10.49 9.81 -4.06
CA LYS A 65 -11.41 9.26 -3.04
C LYS A 65 -11.53 7.74 -3.09
N GLU A 66 -11.37 7.18 -4.28
CA GLU A 66 -11.34 5.74 -4.53
C GLU A 66 -10.17 5.38 -5.43
N ILE A 67 -9.61 4.21 -5.19
CA ILE A 67 -8.50 3.66 -5.98
C ILE A 67 -8.81 2.26 -6.47
N THR A 68 -8.26 1.92 -7.64
CA THR A 68 -8.30 0.56 -8.17
C THR A 68 -7.11 -0.23 -7.64
N VAL A 69 -7.39 -1.29 -6.90
CA VAL A 69 -6.40 -2.21 -6.33
C VAL A 69 -6.54 -3.59 -6.95
N LEU A 70 -5.48 -4.40 -6.88
CA LEU A 70 -5.56 -5.83 -7.21
C LEU A 70 -5.60 -6.65 -5.93
N MET A 71 -6.79 -7.14 -5.55
CA MET A 71 -6.98 -8.01 -4.39
C MET A 71 -6.48 -9.42 -4.72
N VAL A 72 -5.74 -10.02 -3.79
CA VAL A 72 -5.19 -11.38 -3.90
C VAL A 72 -5.61 -12.20 -2.69
N PRO A 73 -6.83 -12.78 -2.71
CA PRO A 73 -7.30 -13.58 -1.59
C PRO A 73 -6.54 -14.91 -1.52
N ASN A 74 -6.40 -15.45 -0.31
CA ASN A 74 -5.75 -16.73 -0.10
C ASN A 74 -6.52 -17.86 -0.81
N GLY A 75 -5.78 -18.72 -1.52
CA GLY A 75 -6.36 -19.84 -2.26
C GLY A 75 -7.15 -19.46 -3.53
N LYS A 76 -7.26 -18.17 -3.88
CA LYS A 76 -8.08 -17.69 -5.01
C LYS A 76 -7.24 -16.87 -6.03
N PRO A 77 -7.70 -16.76 -7.29
CA PRO A 77 -7.05 -15.90 -8.26
C PRO A 77 -7.26 -14.42 -7.89
N PRO A 78 -6.33 -13.54 -8.28
CA PRO A 78 -6.39 -12.12 -8.01
C PRO A 78 -7.53 -11.45 -8.80
N LYS A 79 -8.11 -10.39 -8.24
CA LYS A 79 -9.22 -9.65 -8.86
C LYS A 79 -9.08 -8.15 -8.65
N PRO A 80 -9.30 -7.31 -9.68
CA PRO A 80 -9.34 -5.88 -9.51
C PRO A 80 -10.57 -5.49 -8.67
N GLN A 81 -10.39 -4.53 -7.78
CA GLN A 81 -11.45 -4.00 -6.92
C GLN A 81 -11.25 -2.50 -6.71
N THR A 82 -12.35 -1.75 -6.67
CA THR A 82 -12.34 -0.35 -6.25
C THR A 82 -12.51 -0.28 -4.74
N VAL A 83 -11.64 0.48 -4.08
CA VAL A 83 -11.66 0.66 -2.63
C VAL A 83 -11.57 2.13 -2.28
N GLU A 84 -12.19 2.52 -1.18
CA GLU A 84 -12.04 3.87 -0.62
C GLU A 84 -10.58 4.09 -0.23
N ASN A 85 -10.03 5.22 -0.65
CA ASN A 85 -8.64 5.60 -0.40
C ASN A 85 -8.49 6.22 1.00
N SER A 86 -8.79 5.43 2.02
CA SER A 86 -8.57 5.83 3.40
C SER A 86 -7.98 4.66 4.19
N MET A 87 -6.97 4.93 5.03
CA MET A 87 -6.37 3.91 5.89
C MET A 87 -7.42 3.23 6.78
N ARG A 88 -8.46 3.98 7.18
CA ARG A 88 -9.59 3.42 7.94
C ARG A 88 -10.38 2.40 7.13
N ALA A 89 -10.69 2.68 5.86
CA ALA A 89 -11.37 1.73 4.99
C ALA A 89 -10.49 0.52 4.68
N ILE A 90 -9.21 0.74 4.40
CA ILE A 90 -8.23 -0.32 4.14
C ILE A 90 -8.10 -1.26 5.34
N ASN A 91 -7.91 -0.73 6.56
CA ASN A 91 -7.81 -1.54 7.78
C ASN A 91 -9.10 -2.33 8.04
N ARG A 92 -10.27 -1.74 7.81
CA ARG A 92 -11.56 -2.46 7.92
C ARG A 92 -11.67 -3.57 6.90
N MET A 93 -11.32 -3.30 5.64
CA MET A 93 -11.36 -4.27 4.56
C MET A 93 -10.44 -5.46 4.84
N MET A 94 -9.23 -5.19 5.33
CA MET A 94 -8.25 -6.21 5.66
C MET A 94 -8.50 -6.86 7.03
N GLY A 95 -9.45 -6.37 7.83
CA GLY A 95 -9.77 -6.94 9.14
C GLY A 95 -8.66 -6.77 10.18
N GLY A 96 -7.81 -5.75 10.04
CA GLY A 96 -6.64 -5.55 10.90
C GLY A 96 -5.82 -4.33 10.52
N PHE A 97 -4.74 -4.10 11.26
CA PHE A 97 -3.76 -3.08 10.87
C PHE A 97 -2.93 -3.61 9.71
N VAL A 98 -2.74 -2.82 8.68
CA VAL A 98 -1.94 -3.21 7.51
C VAL A 98 -0.48 -2.77 7.61
N GLU A 99 0.38 -3.44 6.85
CA GLU A 99 1.76 -3.06 6.57
C GLU A 99 1.95 -2.90 5.06
N ILE A 100 2.82 -1.96 4.68
CA ILE A 100 3.17 -1.65 3.30
C ILE A 100 4.52 -2.32 2.98
N TYR A 101 4.59 -3.02 1.86
CA TYR A 101 5.81 -3.65 1.36
C TYR A 101 6.09 -3.22 -0.09
N PRO A 102 7.23 -2.59 -0.39
CA PRO A 102 7.56 -2.19 -1.76
C PRO A 102 7.79 -3.43 -2.64
N LEU A 103 7.06 -3.52 -3.75
CA LEU A 103 7.23 -4.59 -4.72
C LEU A 103 8.14 -4.15 -5.87
N GLU A 104 7.71 -3.11 -6.59
CA GLU A 104 8.37 -2.50 -7.75
C GLU A 104 7.95 -1.04 -7.78
N ILE A 105 8.79 -0.07 -8.15
CA ILE A 105 8.37 1.34 -8.15
C ILE A 105 7.31 1.56 -9.25
N PRO A 106 6.13 2.16 -8.98
CA PRO A 106 5.60 2.68 -7.71
C PRO A 106 4.63 1.72 -6.96
N THR A 107 4.50 0.48 -7.41
CA THR A 107 3.64 -0.56 -6.82
C THR A 107 4.12 -1.09 -5.45
N VAL A 108 3.20 -1.11 -4.51
CA VAL A 108 3.36 -1.71 -3.18
C VAL A 108 2.38 -2.86 -2.95
N ILE A 109 2.72 -3.75 -2.04
CA ILE A 109 1.84 -4.76 -1.46
C ILE A 109 1.33 -4.24 -0.12
N ILE A 110 0.04 -4.37 0.10
CA ILE A 110 -0.63 -4.11 1.38
C ILE A 110 -1.15 -5.44 1.93
N TRP A 111 -0.68 -5.83 3.10
CA TRP A 111 -1.15 -7.02 3.82
C TRP A 111 -1.41 -6.69 5.29
N ILE A 112 -2.12 -7.56 6.01
CA ILE A 112 -2.29 -7.40 7.46
C ILE A 112 -0.91 -7.51 8.14
N ARG A 113 -0.71 -6.78 9.24
CA ARG A 113 0.54 -6.72 9.99
C ARG A 113 0.88 -8.07 10.61
N ARG A 114 2.16 -8.47 10.51
CA ARG A 114 2.62 -9.81 10.91
C ARG A 114 2.29 -10.25 12.34
N LYS A 115 2.24 -9.31 13.28
CA LYS A 115 1.91 -9.59 14.70
C LYS A 115 0.43 -9.97 14.94
N GLN A 116 -0.42 -9.93 13.91
CA GLN A 116 -1.84 -10.33 13.98
C GLN A 116 -2.09 -11.72 13.38
N PHE A 117 -1.04 -12.46 13.01
CA PHE A 117 -1.07 -13.65 12.17
C PHE A 117 -0.77 -14.98 12.87
N ASP A 118 -1.05 -15.14 14.16
CA ASP A 118 -0.74 -16.40 14.86
C ASP A 118 -1.38 -17.66 14.22
N LYS A 119 -2.26 -17.52 13.22
CA LYS A 119 -2.92 -18.62 12.49
C LYS A 119 -3.14 -18.42 10.98
N THR A 120 -2.52 -17.46 10.30
CA THR A 120 -2.78 -17.28 8.85
C THR A 120 -1.91 -18.17 7.98
N GLU A 121 -2.57 -18.86 7.05
CA GLU A 121 -1.93 -19.70 6.05
C GLU A 121 -1.15 -18.86 5.03
N MET A 122 -0.13 -19.49 4.43
CA MET A 122 0.64 -18.92 3.34
C MET A 122 -0.26 -18.69 2.11
N ASN A 123 -0.17 -17.49 1.52
CA ASN A 123 -0.92 -17.12 0.32
C ASN A 123 -0.04 -17.15 -0.95
N ARG A 124 1.07 -16.39 -0.99
CA ARG A 124 1.98 -16.33 -2.16
C ARG A 124 3.43 -16.16 -1.77
N MET A 125 4.34 -16.71 -2.57
CA MET A 125 5.76 -16.37 -2.51
C MET A 125 6.03 -15.15 -3.41
N ILE A 126 6.68 -14.13 -2.85
CA ILE A 126 7.07 -12.91 -3.54
C ILE A 126 8.52 -13.04 -3.98
N TYR A 127 8.73 -12.86 -5.27
CA TYR A 127 10.05 -12.86 -5.91
C TYR A 127 10.35 -11.49 -6.48
N ASP A 128 11.62 -11.10 -6.58
CA ASP A 128 12.01 -9.92 -7.33
C ASP A 128 12.03 -10.15 -8.86
N GLU A 129 12.34 -9.12 -9.63
CA GLU A 129 12.44 -9.19 -11.09
C GLU A 129 13.49 -10.20 -11.59
N LYS A 130 14.52 -10.48 -10.77
CA LYS A 130 15.56 -11.47 -11.07
C LYS A 130 15.15 -12.90 -10.67
N GLY A 131 13.96 -13.06 -10.08
CA GLY A 131 13.43 -14.32 -9.62
C GLY A 131 13.99 -14.80 -8.28
N HIS A 132 14.65 -13.93 -7.51
CA HIS A 132 15.07 -14.26 -6.15
C HIS A 132 13.90 -14.13 -5.19
N TYR A 133 13.75 -15.13 -4.31
CA TYR A 133 12.77 -15.07 -3.23
C TYR A 133 13.05 -13.88 -2.31
N ARG A 134 12.01 -13.11 -2.00
CA ARG A 134 12.07 -11.95 -1.12
C ARG A 134 11.28 -12.17 0.16
N GLN A 135 10.02 -12.57 0.02
CA GLN A 135 9.11 -12.71 1.16
C GLN A 135 7.98 -13.68 0.84
N THR A 136 7.34 -14.20 1.88
CA THR A 136 6.07 -14.93 1.75
C THR A 136 4.93 -14.04 2.27
N ALA A 137 3.91 -13.84 1.44
CA ALA A 137 2.65 -13.21 1.83
C ALA A 137 1.77 -14.24 2.55
N TYR A 138 1.19 -13.84 3.68
CA TYR A 138 0.28 -14.65 4.50
C TYR A 138 -1.08 -13.99 4.54
N GLY A 139 -2.14 -14.80 4.48
CA GLY A 139 -3.51 -14.28 4.39
C GLY A 139 -3.73 -13.43 3.14
N ASP A 140 -4.88 -12.75 3.07
CA ASP A 140 -5.22 -11.88 1.95
C ASP A 140 -4.28 -10.67 1.89
N PHE A 141 -3.97 -10.22 0.68
CA PHE A 141 -3.21 -8.99 0.43
C PHE A 141 -3.71 -8.32 -0.84
N PHE A 142 -3.39 -7.05 -1.05
CA PHE A 142 -3.66 -6.39 -2.32
C PHE A 142 -2.48 -5.56 -2.80
N LEU A 143 -2.52 -5.16 -4.07
CA LEU A 143 -1.55 -4.24 -4.67
C LEU A 143 -2.19 -2.91 -5.01
N CYS A 144 -1.46 -1.83 -4.79
CA CYS A 144 -1.78 -0.47 -5.23
C CYS A 144 -0.48 0.27 -5.58
N ASN A 145 -0.58 1.45 -6.18
CA ASN A 145 0.58 2.33 -6.32
C ASN A 145 0.67 3.27 -5.10
N LEU A 146 1.87 3.78 -4.85
CA LEU A 146 2.12 4.86 -3.92
C LEU A 146 2.52 6.10 -4.74
N SER A 147 2.04 7.28 -4.36
CA SER A 147 2.44 8.52 -5.01
C SER A 147 3.94 8.74 -4.93
N GLU A 148 4.50 9.56 -5.83
CA GLU A 148 5.95 9.82 -5.90
C GLU A 148 6.52 10.31 -4.55
N ASN A 149 5.73 11.08 -3.81
CA ASN A 149 6.09 11.62 -2.50
C ASN A 149 5.82 10.64 -1.34
N GLY A 150 5.22 9.48 -1.62
CA GLY A 150 4.90 8.47 -0.61
C GLY A 150 3.68 8.79 0.26
N GLN A 151 2.96 9.88 -0.03
CA GLN A 151 1.95 10.45 0.86
C GLN A 151 0.57 9.79 0.76
N TYR A 152 0.19 9.31 -0.42
CA TYR A 152 -1.14 8.72 -0.67
C TYR A 152 -1.06 7.53 -1.62
N PHE A 153 -2.10 6.69 -1.60
CA PHE A 153 -2.21 5.57 -2.52
C PHE A 153 -2.84 6.01 -3.84
N GLU A 154 -2.42 5.33 -4.90
CA GLU A 154 -2.88 5.56 -6.26
C GLU A 154 -3.40 4.27 -6.89
N SER A 155 -4.26 4.44 -7.88
CA SER A 155 -4.81 3.34 -8.67
C SER A 155 -3.71 2.61 -9.45
N LEU A 156 -3.84 1.29 -9.56
CA LEU A 156 -3.09 0.53 -10.55
C LEU A 156 -3.54 0.90 -11.97
N THR A 157 -2.58 1.02 -12.88
CA THR A 157 -2.90 1.15 -14.30
C THR A 157 -3.47 -0.16 -14.86
N PRO A 158 -4.26 -0.13 -15.95
CA PRO A 158 -4.77 -1.36 -16.57
C PRO A 158 -3.67 -2.37 -16.95
N GLU A 159 -2.49 -1.87 -17.31
CA GLU A 159 -1.32 -2.70 -17.64
C GLU A 159 -0.75 -3.39 -16.40
N GLN A 160 -0.62 -2.66 -15.29
CA GLN A 160 -0.22 -3.22 -14.00
C GLN A 160 -1.21 -4.27 -13.51
N VAL A 161 -2.52 -4.01 -13.62
CA VAL A 161 -3.56 -4.98 -13.27
C VAL A 161 -3.37 -6.27 -14.05
N ARG A 162 -3.18 -6.20 -15.38
CA ARG A 162 -2.94 -7.39 -16.22
C ARG A 162 -1.65 -8.12 -15.84
N LYS A 163 -0.55 -7.39 -15.67
CA LYS A 163 0.77 -7.91 -15.27
C LYS A 163 0.67 -8.68 -13.96
N TYR A 164 0.12 -8.07 -12.92
CA TYR A 164 0.06 -8.67 -11.59
C TYR A 164 -1.02 -9.74 -11.48
N THR A 165 -2.10 -9.65 -12.26
CA THR A 165 -3.08 -10.75 -12.37
C THR A 165 -2.38 -12.01 -12.87
N GLN A 166 -1.62 -11.93 -13.97
CA GLN A 166 -0.87 -13.07 -14.48
C GLN A 166 0.19 -13.57 -13.48
N ARG A 167 0.87 -12.64 -12.77
CA ARG A 167 1.91 -12.99 -11.77
C ARG A 167 1.35 -13.77 -10.58
N PHE A 168 0.13 -13.46 -10.13
CA PHE A 168 -0.46 -14.04 -8.93
C PHE A 168 -1.61 -15.02 -9.21
N GLU A 169 -1.87 -15.33 -10.48
CA GLU A 169 -2.98 -16.16 -10.97
C GLU A 169 -3.07 -17.50 -10.23
N ARG A 170 -1.93 -18.16 -10.00
CA ARG A 170 -1.90 -19.50 -9.40
C ARG A 170 -1.77 -19.44 -7.87
N PRO A 171 -2.73 -20.03 -7.12
CA PRO A 171 -2.75 -20.06 -5.65
C PRO A 171 -1.51 -20.61 -4.95
N SER A 172 -0.76 -21.48 -5.63
CA SER A 172 0.24 -22.36 -5.01
C SER A 172 1.55 -22.41 -5.77
N GLU A 173 1.91 -21.37 -6.54
CA GLU A 173 3.20 -21.33 -7.25
C GLU A 173 4.37 -21.16 -6.26
N MET A 174 4.70 -22.24 -5.54
CA MET A 174 6.08 -22.64 -5.39
C MET A 174 6.60 -22.79 -6.82
N ARG A 175 7.48 -21.90 -7.25
CA ARG A 175 8.15 -22.02 -8.55
C ARG A 175 9.02 -23.27 -8.49
N THR A 176 8.45 -24.45 -8.80
CA THR A 176 9.23 -25.67 -8.93
C THR A 176 10.24 -25.43 -10.02
N SER A 177 11.52 -25.60 -9.70
CA SER A 177 12.59 -25.51 -10.69
C SER A 177 12.28 -26.40 -11.90
N PRO A 178 12.80 -26.12 -13.11
CA PRO A 178 12.54 -26.94 -14.30
C PRO A 178 12.88 -28.44 -14.15
N LYS A 179 13.60 -28.83 -13.10
CA LYS A 179 13.93 -30.23 -12.79
C LYS A 179 12.73 -31.07 -12.34
N ASP A 180 11.59 -30.46 -12.01
CA ASP A 180 10.41 -31.20 -11.54
C ASP A 180 9.38 -31.52 -12.64
N GLN A 181 9.62 -31.11 -13.89
CA GLN A 181 8.95 -31.73 -15.04
C GLN A 181 9.52 -33.14 -15.24
N LYS A 182 8.97 -34.11 -14.50
CA LYS A 182 9.19 -35.54 -14.78
C LYS A 182 8.90 -35.79 -16.25
N SER A 183 9.95 -36.14 -17.00
CA SER A 183 9.85 -36.67 -18.36
C SER A 183 8.80 -37.79 -18.40
N PRO A 184 7.96 -37.89 -19.45
CA PRO A 184 7.05 -39.01 -19.58
C PRO A 184 7.89 -40.30 -19.60
N LYS A 185 7.61 -41.21 -18.67
CA LYS A 185 8.25 -42.54 -18.62
C LYS A 185 8.04 -43.21 -19.98
N LYS A 186 9.10 -43.32 -20.78
CA LYS A 186 9.10 -44.22 -21.94
C LYS A 186 8.75 -45.62 -21.42
N LYS A 187 7.59 -46.15 -21.82
CA LYS A 187 7.32 -47.58 -21.75
C LYS A 187 8.43 -48.25 -22.54
N ARG A 188 9.29 -49.00 -21.87
CA ARG A 188 10.18 -49.96 -22.53
C ARG A 188 9.32 -51.15 -22.92
N ASP A 189 9.34 -51.45 -24.21
CA ASP A 189 8.76 -52.64 -24.81
C ASP A 189 9.33 -53.90 -24.16
N ASN A 190 8.46 -54.80 -23.72
CA ASN A 190 8.84 -56.19 -23.46
C ASN A 190 8.51 -57.00 -24.70
N VAL A 191 9.52 -57.20 -25.55
CA VAL A 191 9.58 -58.31 -26.49
C VAL A 191 10.36 -59.43 -25.82
N ARG A 192 9.67 -60.51 -25.44
CA ARG A 192 10.09 -61.90 -25.63
C ARG A 192 8.96 -62.84 -25.25
#